data_AF-A0A0M9WIK1-F1
#
_entry.id   AF-A0A0M9WIK1-F1
#
_cell.length_a   1.000
_cell.length_b   1.000
_cell.length_c   1.000
_cell.angle_alpha   90.00
_cell.angle_beta   90.00
_cell.angle_gamma   90.00
#
_symmetry.space_group_name_H-M   'P 1'
#
loop_
_entity.id
_entity.type
_entity.pdbx_description
1 polymer ?
#
loop_
_entity_poly.entity_id
_entity_poly.type
_entity_poly.pdbx_seq_one_letter_code
_entity_poly.pdbx_strand_id
1 'polypeptide(L)'
;MAVSHMHSCGYVHGDIHLRNILIKLPSSFNHLSVKQFYEKYGEPETVSITLRNGKPLPPNVPPKAVIPLYLGMDADEFKLHDAQVLSDFGESYSPSSEIRRGEDCHAPLAVRPPEARFEPRAPLLYSADIWSLAVAIWEILGMKAIFSNEYITEDEMVSQHIDVLGPMPRSWWDRWEERGEFFDQDGHPTEGREIWPELEQAFERGVQDYRRKLQRGVFGEEEKQAILNLIRRMLTFQPEERPTIEEVLESEWMVKWVLPDLKSCRNSK
;
A
#
# COMPACT_ATOMS: atom_id res chain seq x y z
N MET A 1 -5.33 7.11 -11.33
CA MET A 1 -5.90 8.40 -11.81
C MET A 1 -5.51 9.57 -10.92
N ALA A 2 -5.83 9.58 -9.61
CA ALA A 2 -5.45 10.68 -8.71
C ALA A 2 -3.94 10.97 -8.71
N VAL A 3 -3.12 9.92 -8.62
CA VAL A 3 -1.64 10.01 -8.72
C VAL A 3 -1.19 10.64 -10.04
N SER A 4 -1.79 10.26 -11.18
CA SER A 4 -1.45 10.86 -12.49
C SER A 4 -1.78 12.35 -12.54
N HIS A 5 -2.92 12.76 -12.00
CA HIS A 5 -3.24 14.18 -11.88
C HIS A 5 -2.20 14.91 -11.02
N MET A 6 -1.84 14.34 -9.89
CA MET A 6 -0.84 14.92 -8.98
C MET A 6 0.54 15.05 -9.62
N HIS A 7 1.03 13.99 -10.27
CA HIS A 7 2.31 13.97 -10.97
C HIS A 7 2.31 14.97 -12.14
N SER A 8 1.21 15.07 -12.90
CA SER A 8 1.06 16.07 -13.97
C SER A 8 1.07 17.52 -13.46
N CYS A 9 0.72 17.73 -12.19
CA CYS A 9 0.83 19.03 -11.51
C CYS A 9 2.22 19.27 -10.90
N GLY A 10 3.16 18.33 -11.03
CA GLY A 10 4.53 18.45 -10.53
C GLY A 10 4.70 18.13 -9.04
N TYR A 11 3.80 17.31 -8.47
CA TYR A 11 3.82 16.91 -7.07
C TYR A 11 3.95 15.40 -6.90
N VAL A 12 4.62 14.99 -5.83
CA VAL A 12 4.70 13.61 -5.31
C VAL A 12 3.89 13.55 -4.02
N HIS A 13 3.11 12.49 -3.82
CA HIS A 13 2.32 12.32 -2.61
C HIS A 13 3.18 12.00 -1.39
N GLY A 14 4.14 11.08 -1.56
CA GLY A 14 5.14 10.73 -0.55
C GLY A 14 4.66 9.77 0.55
N ASP A 15 3.37 9.41 0.55
CA ASP A 15 2.75 8.57 1.59
C ASP A 15 1.49 7.84 1.10
N ILE A 16 1.60 7.12 -0.03
CA ILE A 16 0.47 6.38 -0.59
C ILE A 16 0.29 5.04 0.16
N HIS A 17 -0.84 4.89 0.84
CA HIS A 17 -1.26 3.61 1.43
C HIS A 17 -2.78 3.61 1.68
N LEU A 18 -3.37 2.45 1.98
CA LEU A 18 -4.83 2.32 2.11
C LEU A 18 -5.46 3.23 3.17
N ARG A 19 -4.74 3.62 4.24
CA ARG A 19 -5.28 4.59 5.22
C ARG A 19 -5.42 6.02 4.69
N ASN A 20 -4.75 6.34 3.58
CA ASN A 20 -4.82 7.65 2.91
C ASN A 20 -5.71 7.62 1.66
N ILE A 21 -6.33 6.46 1.36
CA ILE A 21 -7.30 6.28 0.29
C ILE A 21 -8.69 6.17 0.93
N LEU A 22 -9.43 7.27 0.89
CA LEU A 22 -10.73 7.37 1.56
C LEU A 22 -11.84 6.95 0.63
N ILE A 23 -12.86 6.31 1.18
CA ILE A 23 -14.09 6.02 0.46
C ILE A 23 -15.12 7.09 0.78
N LYS A 24 -15.82 7.60 -0.25
CA LYS A 24 -16.89 8.56 -0.05
C LYS A 24 -18.08 7.88 0.63
N LEU A 25 -18.47 8.38 1.80
CA LEU A 25 -19.66 7.90 2.49
C LEU A 25 -20.94 8.25 1.70
N PRO A 26 -22.01 7.42 1.83
CA PRO A 26 -23.30 7.71 1.21
C PRO A 26 -23.82 9.10 1.60
N SER A 27 -24.41 9.83 0.65
CA SER A 27 -24.95 11.17 0.90
C SER A 27 -26.03 11.23 1.99
N SER A 28 -26.68 10.10 2.28
CA SER A 28 -27.63 9.95 3.39
C SER A 28 -27.03 10.30 4.75
N PHE A 29 -25.72 10.15 4.94
CA PHE A 29 -25.03 10.55 6.17
C PHE A 29 -25.11 12.06 6.42
N ASN A 30 -25.09 12.88 5.36
CA ASN A 30 -25.17 14.34 5.48
C ASN A 30 -26.52 14.83 5.99
N HIS A 31 -27.54 13.96 6.03
CA HIS A 31 -28.89 14.28 6.48
C HIS A 31 -29.19 13.78 7.89
N LEU A 32 -28.27 13.04 8.51
CA LEU A 32 -28.42 12.59 9.88
C LEU A 32 -27.93 13.68 10.85
N SER A 33 -28.77 14.04 11.82
CA SER A 33 -28.26 14.68 13.03
C SER A 33 -27.37 13.71 13.81
N VAL A 34 -26.49 14.22 14.68
CA VAL A 34 -25.65 13.40 15.56
C VAL A 34 -26.47 12.37 16.35
N LYS A 35 -27.64 12.79 16.85
CA LYS A 35 -28.55 11.90 17.58
C LYS A 35 -29.06 10.75 16.70
N GLN A 36 -29.52 11.05 15.49
CA GLN A 36 -30.00 10.03 14.55
C GLN A 36 -28.86 9.10 14.10
N PHE A 37 -27.63 9.62 14.01
CA PHE A 37 -26.45 8.81 13.74
C PHE A 37 -26.22 7.79 14.85
N TYR A 38 -26.23 8.21 16.12
CA TYR A 38 -26.06 7.28 17.26
C TYR A 38 -27.23 6.32 17.42
N GLU A 39 -28.48 6.76 17.18
CA GLU A 39 -29.64 5.87 17.16
C GLU A 39 -29.50 4.76 16.10
N LYS A 40 -28.86 5.06 14.97
CA LYS A 40 -28.68 4.11 13.86
C LYS A 40 -27.46 3.21 14.01
N TYR A 41 -26.32 3.76 14.42
CA TYR A 41 -25.03 3.06 14.41
C TYR A 41 -24.46 2.76 15.81
N GLY A 42 -25.12 3.24 16.86
CA GLY A 42 -24.67 3.12 18.24
C GLY A 42 -23.89 4.35 18.73
N GLU A 43 -23.81 4.46 20.06
CA GLU A 43 -22.96 5.44 20.73
C GLU A 43 -21.47 5.07 20.60
N PRO A 44 -20.54 6.04 20.58
CA PRO A 44 -19.11 5.75 20.48
C PRO A 44 -18.63 4.86 21.63
N GLU A 45 -18.10 3.69 21.30
CA GLU A 45 -17.46 2.83 22.28
C GLU A 45 -16.06 3.37 22.60
N THR A 46 -15.73 3.46 23.89
CA THR A 46 -14.43 3.98 24.34
C THR A 46 -13.69 2.96 25.19
N VAL A 47 -12.38 2.89 24.99
CA VAL A 47 -11.46 2.09 25.80
C VAL A 47 -10.55 3.01 26.61
N SER A 48 -10.24 2.60 27.84
CA SER A 48 -9.33 3.36 28.69
C SER A 48 -7.89 3.11 28.25
N ILE A 49 -7.14 4.18 28.01
CA ILE A 49 -5.72 4.10 27.71
C ILE A 49 -4.97 3.95 29.04
N THR A 50 -4.05 3.00 29.13
CA THR A 50 -3.20 2.80 30.31
C THR A 50 -1.76 2.57 29.88
N LEU A 51 -0.80 3.02 30.70
CA LEU A 51 0.60 2.67 30.47
C LEU A 51 0.83 1.21 30.86
N ARG A 52 1.59 0.47 30.04
CA ARG A 52 1.94 -0.93 30.28
C ARG A 52 2.63 -1.17 31.64
N ASN A 53 3.30 -0.15 32.17
CA ASN A 53 3.97 -0.16 33.48
C ASN A 53 3.05 0.24 34.65
N GLY A 54 1.75 0.47 34.41
CA GLY A 54 0.76 0.85 35.43
C GLY A 54 0.87 2.28 35.96
N LYS A 55 1.78 3.11 35.44
CA LYS A 55 1.94 4.50 35.88
C LYS A 55 0.81 5.40 35.33
N PRO A 56 0.55 6.56 35.96
CA PRO A 56 -0.40 7.54 35.44
C PRO A 56 0.00 8.04 34.05
N LEU A 57 -0.99 8.37 33.23
CA LEU A 57 -0.75 8.97 31.91
C LEU A 57 -0.17 10.39 32.04
N PRO A 58 0.76 10.78 31.14
CA PRO A 58 1.17 12.16 31.00
C PRO A 58 -0.01 13.09 30.64
N PRO A 59 0.06 14.40 30.96
CA PRO A 59 -1.03 15.34 30.69
C PRO A 59 -1.46 15.43 29.22
N ASN A 60 -0.55 15.13 28.29
CA ASN A 60 -0.77 15.27 26.84
C ASN A 60 -1.30 13.99 26.18
N VAL A 61 -1.52 12.92 26.94
CA VAL A 61 -2.03 11.66 26.41
C VAL A 61 -3.52 11.55 26.72
N PRO A 62 -4.40 11.38 25.72
CA PRO A 62 -5.82 11.23 25.98
C PRO A 62 -6.07 10.00 26.88
N PRO A 63 -6.97 10.10 27.88
CA PRO A 63 -7.25 8.98 28.79
C PRO A 63 -8.12 7.88 28.16
N LYS A 64 -8.72 8.16 27.00
CA LYS A 64 -9.60 7.25 26.29
C LYS A 64 -9.32 7.28 24.78
N ALA A 65 -9.45 6.12 24.13
CA ALA A 65 -9.56 6.01 22.68
C ALA A 65 -10.98 5.61 22.30
N VAL A 66 -11.43 6.02 21.12
CA VAL A 66 -12.70 5.58 20.52
C VAL A 66 -12.40 4.38 19.61
N ILE A 67 -13.16 3.31 19.74
CA ILE A 67 -13.03 2.14 18.85
C ILE A 67 -13.61 2.50 17.48
N PRO A 68 -12.94 2.13 16.36
CA PRO A 68 -13.49 2.30 15.02
C PRO A 68 -14.88 1.67 14.87
N LEU A 69 -15.82 2.43 14.32
CA LEU A 69 -17.16 1.96 14.03
C LEU A 69 -17.18 1.28 12.66
N TYR A 70 -17.67 0.03 12.61
CA TYR A 70 -17.97 -0.63 11.35
C TYR A 70 -19.33 -0.13 10.82
N LEU A 71 -19.30 0.57 9.68
CA LEU A 71 -20.51 1.19 9.09
C LEU A 71 -21.38 0.22 8.28
N GLY A 72 -21.00 -1.07 8.21
CA GLY A 72 -21.86 -2.12 7.67
C GLY A 72 -21.91 -2.23 6.15
N MET A 73 -20.89 -1.76 5.43
CA MET A 73 -20.84 -1.88 3.97
C MET A 73 -19.83 -2.93 3.56
N ASP A 74 -20.30 -3.93 2.82
CA ASP A 74 -19.44 -4.98 2.28
C ASP A 74 -18.76 -4.53 0.97
N ALA A 75 -17.61 -5.13 0.66
CA ALA A 75 -16.80 -4.78 -0.50
C ALA A 75 -17.56 -4.84 -1.85
N ASP A 76 -18.52 -5.76 -1.97
CA ASP A 76 -19.37 -5.96 -3.15
C ASP A 76 -20.56 -5.00 -3.24
N GLU A 77 -20.84 -4.24 -2.18
CA GLU A 77 -21.84 -3.18 -2.18
C GLU A 77 -21.28 -1.84 -2.68
N PHE A 78 -19.95 -1.69 -2.70
CA PHE A 78 -19.30 -0.48 -3.20
C PHE A 78 -19.54 -0.30 -4.69
N LYS A 79 -20.02 0.89 -5.05
CA LYS A 79 -20.17 1.32 -6.43
C LYS A 79 -19.08 2.32 -6.77
N LEU A 80 -18.74 2.42 -8.05
CA LEU A 80 -17.71 3.34 -8.50
C LEU A 80 -17.98 4.83 -8.16
N HIS A 81 -19.24 5.20 -7.93
CA HIS A 81 -19.57 6.56 -7.50
C HIS A 81 -19.31 6.85 -6.02
N ASP A 82 -19.03 5.82 -5.21
CA ASP A 82 -18.48 5.91 -3.86
C ASP A 82 -16.98 6.23 -3.93
N ALA A 83 -16.58 6.99 -4.96
CA ALA A 83 -15.22 7.09 -5.46
C ALA A 83 -14.19 7.34 -4.36
N GLN A 84 -13.05 6.69 -4.55
CA GLN A 84 -11.89 6.81 -3.69
C GLN A 84 -11.24 8.20 -3.84
N VAL A 85 -11.03 8.87 -2.71
CA VAL A 85 -10.32 10.15 -2.62
C VAL A 85 -8.94 9.88 -2.07
N LEU A 86 -7.91 10.27 -2.83
CA LEU A 86 -6.56 10.36 -2.28
C LEU A 86 -6.52 11.55 -1.33
N SER A 87 -6.08 11.32 -0.11
CA SER A 87 -6.12 12.27 0.99
C SER A 87 -4.79 12.31 1.73
N ASP A 88 -4.68 13.23 2.67
CA ASP A 88 -3.50 13.44 3.50
C ASP A 88 -2.23 13.80 2.69
N PHE A 89 -2.14 15.09 2.36
CA PHE A 89 -1.04 15.66 1.61
C PHE A 89 0.06 16.22 2.54
N GLY A 90 0.10 15.80 3.80
CA GLY A 90 1.08 16.29 4.78
C GLY A 90 2.53 16.01 4.42
N GLU A 91 2.77 14.92 3.68
CA GLU A 91 4.08 14.49 3.19
C GLU A 91 4.32 14.83 1.71
N SER A 92 3.42 15.58 1.09
CA SER A 92 3.51 15.88 -0.34
C SER A 92 4.49 17.00 -0.64
N TYR A 93 5.25 16.87 -1.72
CA TYR A 93 6.29 17.82 -2.11
C TYR A 93 6.38 17.97 -3.62
N SER A 94 6.98 19.08 -4.08
CA SER A 94 7.31 19.27 -5.49
C SER A 94 8.81 19.03 -5.71
N PRO A 95 9.22 17.98 -6.44
CA PRO A 95 10.64 17.72 -6.73
C PRO A 95 11.34 18.87 -7.47
N SER A 96 10.58 19.77 -8.10
CA SER A 96 11.11 20.94 -8.80
C SER A 96 11.55 22.07 -7.86
N SER A 97 11.00 22.11 -6.65
CA SER A 97 11.15 23.23 -5.71
C SER A 97 11.74 22.79 -4.36
N GLU A 98 11.62 21.52 -4.02
CA GLU A 98 12.10 20.93 -2.78
C GLU A 98 12.83 19.61 -3.04
N ILE A 99 13.91 19.38 -2.29
CA ILE A 99 14.64 18.11 -2.30
C ILE A 99 14.21 17.30 -1.09
N ARG A 100 13.30 16.35 -1.29
CA ARG A 100 13.01 15.31 -0.30
C ARG A 100 13.99 14.17 -0.47
N ARG A 101 14.79 13.87 0.55
CA ARG A 101 15.77 12.79 0.51
C ARG A 101 15.20 11.47 1.00
N GLY A 102 15.85 10.36 0.66
CA GLY A 102 15.51 9.04 1.18
C GLY A 102 15.46 8.97 2.72
N GLU A 103 16.42 9.61 3.39
CA GLU A 103 16.49 9.71 4.86
C GLU A 103 15.29 10.45 5.49
N ASP A 104 14.60 11.25 4.69
CA ASP A 104 13.41 11.98 5.11
C ASP A 104 12.09 11.31 4.66
N CYS A 105 12.14 10.04 4.23
CA CYS A 105 10.94 9.31 3.85
C CYS A 105 10.18 8.84 5.09
N HIS A 106 9.04 9.47 5.36
CA HIS A 106 8.23 9.16 6.53
C HIS A 106 7.11 8.14 6.25
N ALA A 107 7.00 7.67 5.00
CA ALA A 107 6.07 6.60 4.63
C ALA A 107 6.26 5.36 5.53
N PRO A 108 5.17 4.66 5.91
CA PRO A 108 5.24 3.41 6.65
C PRO A 108 6.14 2.39 5.95
N LEU A 109 6.88 1.62 6.75
CA LEU A 109 7.94 0.74 6.26
C LEU A 109 7.48 -0.24 5.15
N ALA A 110 6.25 -0.76 5.25
CA ALA A 110 5.69 -1.72 4.28
C ALA A 110 5.43 -1.14 2.88
N VAL A 111 5.23 0.18 2.77
CA VAL A 111 4.99 0.87 1.48
C VAL A 111 6.16 1.77 1.10
N ARG A 112 7.19 1.86 1.95
CA ARG A 112 8.35 2.71 1.75
C ARG A 112 9.21 2.14 0.62
N PRO A 113 9.60 2.95 -0.37
CA PRO A 113 10.42 2.47 -1.46
C PRO A 113 11.86 2.16 -0.97
N PRO A 114 12.53 1.13 -1.51
CA PRO A 114 13.81 0.64 -0.98
C PRO A 114 14.97 1.65 -1.12
N GLU A 115 14.93 2.53 -2.11
CA GLU A 115 15.92 3.60 -2.28
C GLU A 115 15.91 4.60 -1.11
N ALA A 116 14.82 4.70 -0.35
CA ALA A 116 14.81 5.53 0.87
C ALA A 116 15.87 5.07 1.88
N ARG A 117 16.09 3.75 1.95
CA ARG A 117 17.11 3.13 2.79
C ARG A 117 18.47 3.09 2.10
N PHE A 118 18.53 2.64 0.85
CA PHE A 118 19.81 2.35 0.17
C PHE A 118 20.46 3.56 -0.50
N GLU A 119 19.69 4.61 -0.80
CA GLU A 119 20.17 5.88 -1.33
C GLU A 119 19.67 7.04 -0.47
N PRO A 120 20.00 7.07 0.84
CA PRO A 120 19.37 7.97 1.80
C PRO A 120 19.59 9.46 1.50
N ARG A 121 20.64 9.79 0.73
CA ARG A 121 20.94 11.17 0.32
C ARG A 121 20.40 11.54 -1.06
N ALA A 122 19.92 10.56 -1.83
CA ALA A 122 19.35 10.79 -3.15
C ALA A 122 17.95 11.39 -3.02
N PRO A 123 17.51 12.22 -3.99
CA PRO A 123 16.15 12.74 -4.00
C PRO A 123 15.16 11.61 -4.28
N LEU A 124 14.08 11.56 -3.51
CA LEU A 124 12.90 10.76 -3.84
C LEU A 124 12.09 11.51 -4.90
N LEU A 125 11.73 10.81 -5.97
CA LEU A 125 10.99 11.37 -7.11
C LEU A 125 9.65 10.67 -7.27
N TYR A 126 8.95 10.94 -8.39
CA TYR A 126 7.66 10.34 -8.74
C TYR A 126 7.63 8.81 -8.65
N SER A 127 8.75 8.13 -8.88
CA SER A 127 8.90 6.68 -8.78
C SER A 127 8.71 6.12 -7.36
N ALA A 128 8.84 6.95 -6.31
CA ALA A 128 8.51 6.58 -4.94
C ALA A 128 7.01 6.28 -4.79
N ASP A 129 6.16 7.16 -5.33
CA ASP A 129 4.70 6.96 -5.34
C ASP A 129 4.31 5.71 -6.14
N ILE A 130 5.06 5.35 -7.20
CA ILE A 130 4.79 4.16 -8.01
C ILE A 130 4.99 2.88 -7.20
N TRP A 131 6.05 2.81 -6.39
CA TRP A 131 6.28 1.69 -5.47
C TRP A 131 5.13 1.57 -4.47
N SER A 132 4.84 2.66 -3.76
CA SER A 132 3.78 2.68 -2.73
C SER A 132 2.40 2.37 -3.32
N LEU A 133 2.13 2.85 -4.55
CA LEU A 133 0.90 2.53 -5.29
C LEU A 133 0.79 1.06 -5.64
N ALA A 134 1.88 0.37 -6.01
CA ALA A 134 1.84 -1.06 -6.29
C ALA A 134 1.49 -1.88 -5.04
N VAL A 135 2.06 -1.52 -3.89
CA VAL A 135 1.70 -2.15 -2.61
C VAL A 135 0.23 -1.89 -2.29
N ALA A 136 -0.26 -0.66 -2.45
CA ALA A 136 -1.68 -0.34 -2.25
C ALA A 136 -2.62 -1.10 -3.21
N ILE A 137 -2.25 -1.25 -4.49
CA ILE A 137 -3.01 -2.07 -5.44
C ILE A 137 -3.06 -3.52 -4.96
N TRP A 138 -1.92 -4.08 -4.54
CA TRP A 138 -1.89 -5.45 -4.02
C TRP A 138 -2.79 -5.64 -2.80
N GLU A 139 -2.75 -4.72 -1.84
CA GLU A 139 -3.59 -4.79 -0.64
C GLU A 139 -5.10 -4.72 -0.96
N ILE A 140 -5.49 -4.08 -2.06
CA ILE A 140 -6.88 -4.09 -2.54
C ILE A 140 -7.24 -5.44 -3.16
N LEU A 141 -6.32 -6.06 -3.89
CA LEU A 141 -6.57 -7.30 -4.62
C LEU A 141 -6.49 -8.54 -3.71
N GLY A 142 -5.59 -8.53 -2.73
CA GLY A 142 -5.21 -9.68 -1.92
C GLY A 142 -5.75 -9.64 -0.50
N MET A 143 -6.03 -10.82 0.03
CA MET A 143 -6.34 -11.03 1.46
C MET A 143 -5.08 -11.18 2.31
N LYS A 144 -3.90 -11.21 1.69
CA LYS A 144 -2.58 -11.24 2.33
C LYS A 144 -1.72 -10.14 1.75
N ALA A 145 -1.02 -9.43 2.62
CA ALA A 145 -0.07 -8.40 2.22
C ALA A 145 1.09 -9.02 1.41
N ILE A 146 1.64 -8.23 0.48
CA ILE A 146 2.83 -8.63 -0.30
C ILE A 146 4.10 -8.58 0.55
N PHE A 147 4.14 -7.65 1.51
CA PHE A 147 5.17 -7.50 2.54
C PHE A 147 4.49 -7.35 3.91
N SER A 148 5.21 -7.65 4.99
CA SER A 148 4.69 -7.50 6.35
C SER A 148 4.42 -6.02 6.68
N ASN A 149 3.33 -5.78 7.39
CA ASN A 149 2.88 -4.45 7.82
C ASN A 149 2.93 -4.25 9.35
N GLU A 150 3.41 -5.24 10.11
CA GLU A 150 3.39 -5.22 11.58
C GLU A 150 4.72 -5.71 12.19
N TYR A 151 5.26 -4.94 13.14
CA TYR A 151 6.37 -5.29 14.03
C TYR A 151 7.63 -5.84 13.37
N ILE A 152 8.03 -5.26 12.24
CA ILE A 152 9.24 -5.62 11.50
C ILE A 152 10.31 -4.53 11.55
N THR A 153 11.57 -4.96 11.48
CA THR A 153 12.73 -4.11 11.26
C THR A 153 12.90 -3.77 9.78
N GLU A 154 13.71 -2.75 9.48
CA GLU A 154 14.04 -2.42 8.10
C GLU A 154 14.78 -3.57 7.40
N ASP A 155 15.58 -4.35 8.12
CA ASP A 155 16.36 -5.47 7.57
C ASP A 155 15.50 -6.67 7.20
N GLU A 156 14.54 -7.00 8.07
CA GLU A 156 13.51 -7.99 7.77
C GLU A 156 12.73 -7.58 6.51
N MET A 157 12.35 -6.29 6.38
CA MET A 157 11.66 -5.79 5.19
C MET A 157 12.50 -6.00 3.91
N VAL A 158 13.79 -5.68 3.93
CA VAL A 158 14.68 -5.91 2.78
C VAL A 158 14.74 -7.39 2.41
N SER A 159 14.81 -8.28 3.39
CA SER A 159 14.80 -9.73 3.13
C SER A 159 13.51 -10.18 2.43
N GLN A 160 12.36 -9.62 2.82
CA GLN A 160 11.06 -9.91 2.20
C GLN A 160 10.97 -9.37 0.77
N HIS A 161 11.50 -8.17 0.51
CA HIS A 161 11.59 -7.65 -0.85
C HIS A 161 12.35 -8.62 -1.75
N ILE A 162 13.48 -9.18 -1.28
CA ILE A 162 14.29 -10.12 -2.07
C ILE A 162 13.57 -11.46 -2.29
N ASP A 163 12.91 -11.99 -1.27
CA ASP A 163 12.14 -13.24 -1.39
C ASP A 163 11.02 -13.14 -2.44
N VAL A 164 10.31 -12.01 -2.45
CA VAL A 164 9.14 -11.82 -3.32
C VAL A 164 9.56 -11.40 -4.73
N LEU A 165 10.53 -10.49 -4.85
CA LEU A 165 10.89 -9.80 -6.10
C LEU A 165 12.15 -10.36 -6.77
N GLY A 166 12.91 -11.18 -6.06
CA GLY A 166 14.21 -11.68 -6.49
C GLY A 166 15.38 -10.76 -6.08
N PRO A 167 16.58 -11.00 -6.63
CA PRO A 167 17.79 -10.34 -6.17
C PRO A 167 17.74 -8.82 -6.38
N MET A 168 18.15 -8.08 -5.34
CA MET A 168 18.30 -6.63 -5.39
C MET A 168 19.56 -6.19 -6.17
N PRO A 169 19.72 -4.90 -6.50
CA PRO A 169 20.94 -4.39 -7.14
C PRO A 169 22.20 -4.73 -6.34
N ARG A 170 23.25 -5.16 -7.04
CA ARG A 170 24.50 -5.63 -6.39
C ARG A 170 25.13 -4.59 -5.47
N SER A 171 25.10 -3.32 -5.89
CA SER A 171 25.62 -2.20 -5.09
C SER A 171 24.85 -1.98 -3.78
N TRP A 172 23.57 -2.35 -3.74
CA TRP A 172 22.76 -2.26 -2.53
C TRP A 172 23.00 -3.50 -1.65
N TRP A 173 23.05 -4.68 -2.26
CA TRP A 173 23.40 -5.94 -1.57
C TRP A 173 24.74 -5.85 -0.84
N ASP A 174 25.79 -5.37 -1.51
CA ASP A 174 27.13 -5.30 -0.91
C ASP A 174 27.21 -4.27 0.24
N ARG A 175 26.33 -3.25 0.26
CA ARG A 175 26.22 -2.22 1.31
C ARG A 175 25.32 -2.64 2.49
N TRP A 176 24.54 -3.71 2.34
CA TRP A 176 23.66 -4.18 3.41
C TRP A 176 24.47 -4.98 4.45
N GLU A 177 24.81 -4.36 5.58
CA GLU A 177 25.71 -4.93 6.59
C GLU A 177 25.09 -6.14 7.30
N GLU A 178 23.80 -6.06 7.63
CA GLU A 178 23.03 -7.07 8.37
C GLU A 178 22.57 -8.24 7.50
N ARG A 179 22.85 -8.23 6.19
CA ARG A 179 22.40 -9.27 5.25
C ARG A 179 22.75 -10.70 5.69
N GLY A 180 23.87 -10.86 6.41
CA GLY A 180 24.37 -12.16 6.89
C GLY A 180 23.47 -12.83 7.93
N GLU A 181 22.54 -12.10 8.55
CA GLU A 181 21.50 -12.67 9.41
C GLU A 181 20.41 -13.36 8.59
N PHE A 182 20.20 -12.90 7.35
CA PHE A 182 19.09 -13.32 6.49
C PHE A 182 19.54 -14.26 5.38
N PHE A 183 20.75 -14.11 4.87
CA PHE A 183 21.26 -14.87 3.72
C PHE A 183 22.70 -15.35 3.96
N ASP A 184 23.00 -16.55 3.46
CA ASP A 184 24.34 -17.13 3.49
C ASP A 184 25.28 -16.50 2.43
N GLN A 185 26.52 -17.01 2.34
CA GLN A 185 27.51 -16.49 1.40
C GLN A 185 27.13 -16.71 -0.08
N ASP A 186 26.29 -17.71 -0.36
CA ASP A 186 25.79 -18.03 -1.69
C ASP A 186 24.49 -17.27 -2.02
N GLY A 187 23.95 -16.52 -1.05
CA GLY A 187 22.71 -15.73 -1.19
C GLY A 187 21.44 -16.54 -0.92
N HIS A 188 21.54 -17.73 -0.33
CA HIS A 188 20.38 -18.51 0.08
C HIS A 188 19.89 -18.07 1.46
N PRO A 189 18.58 -18.15 1.77
CA PRO A 189 18.06 -17.83 3.09
C PRO A 189 18.71 -18.65 4.20
N THR A 190 19.00 -18.02 5.33
CA THR A 190 19.54 -18.67 6.53
C THR A 190 18.54 -19.65 7.16
N GLU A 191 19.07 -20.67 7.85
CA GLU A 191 18.24 -21.69 8.50
C GLU A 191 17.35 -21.08 9.60
N GLY A 192 16.06 -21.46 9.62
CA GLY A 192 15.11 -21.02 10.63
C GLY A 192 14.43 -19.67 10.34
N ARG A 193 14.83 -18.98 9.26
CA ARG A 193 14.19 -17.75 8.80
C ARG A 193 12.82 -18.03 8.16
N GLU A 194 11.84 -17.16 8.38
CA GLU A 194 10.61 -17.16 7.59
C GLU A 194 10.90 -16.68 6.17
N ILE A 195 10.56 -17.49 5.17
CA ILE A 195 10.75 -17.18 3.75
C ILE A 195 9.42 -16.79 3.14
N TRP A 196 9.38 -15.62 2.53
CA TRP A 196 8.20 -15.11 1.86
C TRP A 196 8.05 -15.76 0.47
N PRO A 197 6.81 -16.00 0.01
CA PRO A 197 6.60 -16.58 -1.31
C PRO A 197 7.00 -15.62 -2.42
N GLU A 198 7.63 -16.14 -3.48
CA GLU A 198 7.83 -15.41 -4.73
C GLU A 198 6.50 -14.84 -5.26
N LEU A 199 6.56 -13.74 -6.01
CA LEU A 199 5.39 -12.95 -6.43
C LEU A 199 4.24 -13.78 -7.02
N GLU A 200 4.52 -14.70 -7.96
CA GLU A 200 3.52 -15.59 -8.57
C GLU A 200 2.80 -16.44 -7.51
N GLN A 201 3.57 -16.97 -6.56
CA GLN A 201 3.06 -17.85 -5.52
C GLN A 201 2.34 -17.06 -4.43
N ALA A 202 2.80 -15.85 -4.13
CA ALA A 202 2.13 -14.89 -3.26
C ALA A 202 0.74 -14.55 -3.85
N PHE A 203 0.65 -14.35 -5.16
CA PHE A 203 -0.62 -14.04 -5.82
C PHE A 203 -1.57 -15.24 -5.79
N GLU A 204 -1.07 -16.44 -6.04
CA GLU A 204 -1.89 -17.64 -5.96
C GLU A 204 -2.48 -17.85 -4.56
N ARG A 205 -1.62 -17.75 -3.52
CA ARG A 205 -2.03 -17.99 -2.13
C ARG A 205 -2.81 -16.83 -1.50
N GLY A 206 -2.46 -15.59 -1.84
CA GLY A 206 -3.00 -14.37 -1.24
C GLY A 206 -4.21 -13.80 -1.97
N VAL A 207 -4.32 -14.05 -3.28
CA VAL A 207 -5.40 -13.55 -4.13
C VAL A 207 -6.30 -14.70 -4.60
N GLN A 208 -5.79 -15.61 -5.44
CA GLN A 208 -6.62 -16.62 -6.13
C GLN A 208 -7.27 -17.62 -5.17
N ASP A 209 -6.53 -18.17 -4.21
CA ASP A 209 -7.03 -19.12 -3.22
C ASP A 209 -8.19 -18.54 -2.40
N TYR A 210 -8.05 -17.29 -1.95
CA TYR A 210 -9.09 -16.62 -1.17
C TYR A 210 -10.31 -16.32 -2.02
N ARG A 211 -10.12 -15.86 -3.26
CA ARG A 211 -11.23 -15.63 -4.18
C ARG A 211 -11.99 -16.92 -4.51
N ARG A 212 -11.28 -18.06 -4.65
CA ARG A 212 -11.90 -19.40 -4.77
C ARG A 212 -12.70 -19.76 -3.52
N LYS A 213 -12.09 -19.63 -2.33
CA LYS A 213 -12.74 -19.95 -1.05
C LYS A 213 -14.00 -19.12 -0.80
N LEU A 214 -13.96 -17.82 -1.15
CA LEU A 214 -15.06 -16.88 -0.98
C LEU A 214 -16.02 -16.83 -2.18
N GLN A 215 -15.79 -17.65 -3.22
CA GLN A 215 -16.61 -17.72 -4.43
C GLN A 215 -16.78 -16.37 -5.15
N ARG A 216 -15.73 -15.53 -5.16
CA ARG A 216 -15.73 -14.19 -5.76
C ARG A 216 -15.19 -14.13 -7.20
N GLY A 217 -15.17 -15.27 -7.91
CA GLY A 217 -14.55 -15.41 -9.24
C GLY A 217 -13.02 -15.29 -9.19
N VAL A 218 -12.31 -15.87 -10.15
CA VAL A 218 -10.84 -15.87 -10.19
C VAL A 218 -10.31 -15.03 -11.33
N PHE A 219 -9.09 -14.54 -11.21
CA PHE A 219 -8.38 -13.94 -12.33
C PHE A 219 -8.13 -15.01 -13.39
N GLY A 220 -8.49 -14.72 -14.64
CA GLY A 220 -8.10 -15.56 -15.78
C GLY A 220 -6.58 -15.50 -15.99
N GLU A 221 -6.00 -16.47 -16.70
CA GLU A 221 -4.54 -16.55 -16.85
C GLU A 221 -3.93 -15.32 -17.53
N GLU A 222 -4.60 -14.78 -18.56
CA GLU A 222 -4.15 -13.56 -19.25
C GLU A 222 -4.17 -12.34 -18.33
N GLU A 223 -5.24 -12.17 -17.54
CA GLU A 223 -5.36 -11.07 -16.59
C GLU A 223 -4.33 -11.19 -15.47
N LYS A 224 -4.17 -12.40 -14.91
CA LYS A 224 -3.17 -12.74 -13.89
C LYS A 224 -1.77 -12.37 -14.36
N GLN A 225 -1.40 -12.75 -15.58
CA GLN A 225 -0.09 -12.40 -16.14
C GLN A 225 0.06 -10.89 -16.32
N ALA A 226 -0.99 -10.20 -16.78
CA ALA A 226 -0.96 -8.75 -16.97
C ALA A 226 -0.78 -7.98 -15.64
N ILE A 227 -1.51 -8.34 -14.58
CA ILE A 227 -1.37 -7.69 -13.27
C ILE A 227 -0.02 -8.01 -12.63
N LEU A 228 0.45 -9.26 -12.69
CA LEU A 228 1.76 -9.65 -12.15
C LEU A 228 2.89 -8.91 -12.86
N ASN A 229 2.82 -8.78 -14.18
CA ASN A 229 3.79 -8.00 -14.94
C ASN A 229 3.80 -6.52 -14.55
N LEU A 230 2.63 -5.92 -14.34
CA LEU A 230 2.52 -4.53 -13.91
C LEU A 230 3.12 -4.34 -12.50
N ILE A 231 2.68 -5.15 -11.52
CA ILE A 231 3.17 -5.08 -10.13
C ILE A 231 4.69 -5.26 -10.08
N ARG A 232 5.23 -6.25 -10.82
CA ARG A 232 6.67 -6.49 -10.91
C ARG A 232 7.42 -5.25 -11.40
N ARG A 233 6.93 -4.58 -12.45
CA ARG A 233 7.57 -3.36 -13.00
C ARG A 233 7.49 -2.19 -12.02
N MET A 234 6.37 -2.04 -11.32
CA MET A 234 6.20 -0.96 -10.34
C MET A 234 7.03 -1.19 -9.07
N LEU A 235 7.29 -2.44 -8.71
CA LEU A 235 8.15 -2.86 -7.59
C LEU A 235 9.59 -3.17 -8.02
N THR A 236 10.05 -2.63 -9.14
CA THR A 236 11.48 -2.72 -9.50
C THR A 236 12.31 -1.96 -8.47
N PHE A 237 13.41 -2.56 -7.99
CA PHE A 237 14.27 -1.92 -6.98
C PHE A 237 14.80 -0.57 -7.46
N GLN A 238 15.33 -0.49 -8.69
CA GLN A 238 15.85 0.76 -9.22
C GLN A 238 14.71 1.73 -9.55
N PRO A 239 14.68 2.94 -8.95
CA PRO A 239 13.59 3.88 -9.15
C PRO A 239 13.47 4.37 -10.59
N GLU A 240 14.56 4.45 -11.34
CA GLU A 240 14.59 4.90 -12.74
C GLU A 240 14.04 3.86 -13.72
N GLU A 241 13.97 2.59 -13.31
CA GLU A 241 13.43 1.48 -14.10
C GLU A 241 11.93 1.26 -13.87
N ARG A 242 11.35 1.94 -12.87
CA ARG A 242 9.91 1.90 -12.61
C ARG A 242 9.15 2.67 -13.69
N PRO A 243 7.96 2.20 -14.10
CA PRO A 243 7.13 2.94 -15.02
C PRO A 243 6.68 4.27 -14.42
N THR A 244 6.52 5.28 -15.26
CA THR A 244 5.74 6.47 -14.95
C THR A 244 4.28 6.12 -14.70
N ILE A 245 3.53 7.01 -14.05
CA ILE A 245 2.11 6.78 -13.80
C ILE A 245 1.30 6.75 -15.11
N GLU A 246 1.74 7.44 -16.15
CA GLU A 246 1.18 7.35 -17.50
C GLU A 246 1.36 5.94 -18.08
N GLU A 247 2.55 5.38 -18.01
CA GLU A 247 2.83 4.00 -18.45
C GLU A 247 2.07 2.96 -17.62
N VAL A 248 1.84 3.21 -16.32
CA VAL A 248 0.97 2.37 -15.49
C VAL A 248 -0.46 2.39 -16.05
N LEU A 249 -1.00 3.57 -16.37
CA LEU A 249 -2.36 3.70 -16.94
C LEU A 249 -2.47 3.10 -18.34
N GLU A 250 -1.38 3.05 -19.11
CA GLU A 250 -1.29 2.44 -20.43
C GLU A 250 -0.95 0.94 -20.39
N SER A 251 -0.67 0.40 -19.20
CA SER A 251 -0.36 -1.02 -19.05
C SER A 251 -1.48 -1.91 -19.55
N GLU A 252 -1.12 -3.12 -20.00
CA GLU A 252 -2.06 -4.10 -20.52
C GLU A 252 -3.20 -4.37 -19.53
N TRP A 253 -2.89 -4.52 -18.24
CA TRP A 253 -3.91 -4.75 -17.21
C TRP A 253 -4.91 -3.59 -17.11
N MET A 254 -4.41 -2.35 -17.09
CA MET A 254 -5.25 -1.16 -17.02
C MET A 254 -6.12 -1.00 -18.26
N VAL A 255 -5.58 -1.18 -19.45
CA VAL A 255 -6.29 -0.92 -20.72
C VAL A 255 -7.32 -2.01 -21.04
N LYS A 256 -7.00 -3.28 -20.79
CA LYS A 256 -7.88 -4.41 -21.15
C LYS A 256 -8.94 -4.74 -20.09
N TRP A 257 -8.66 -4.55 -18.80
CA TRP A 257 -9.58 -4.93 -17.71
C TRP A 257 -10.10 -3.73 -16.94
N VAL A 258 -9.21 -2.90 -16.37
CA VAL A 258 -9.63 -1.88 -15.38
C VAL A 258 -10.39 -0.71 -16.02
N LEU A 259 -9.86 -0.10 -17.09
CA LEU A 259 -10.46 1.07 -17.72
C LEU A 259 -11.81 0.75 -18.42
N PRO A 260 -11.99 -0.39 -19.10
CA PRO A 260 -13.30 -0.81 -19.59
C PRO A 260 -14.33 -0.96 -18.47
N ASP A 261 -13.98 -1.61 -17.36
CA ASP A 261 -14.87 -1.78 -16.20
C ASP A 261 -15.23 -0.44 -15.57
N LEU A 262 -14.25 0.45 -15.44
CA LEU A 262 -14.45 1.82 -14.96
C LEU A 262 -15.44 2.58 -15.86
N LYS A 263 -15.31 2.47 -17.18
CA LYS A 263 -16.21 3.12 -18.15
C LYS A 263 -17.62 2.52 -18.08
N SER A 264 -17.72 1.19 -18.02
CA SER A 264 -19.00 0.48 -17.87
C SER A 264 -19.75 0.96 -16.63
N CYS A 265 -19.08 0.98 -15.48
CA CYS A 265 -19.64 1.44 -14.21
C CYS A 265 -20.08 2.92 -14.23
N ARG A 266 -19.40 3.79 -15.00
CA ARG A 266 -19.81 5.19 -15.18
C ARG A 266 -21.05 5.34 -16.06
N ASN A 267 -21.21 4.45 -17.04
CA ASN A 267 -22.31 4.47 -18.00
C ASN A 267 -23.58 3.76 -17.48
N SER A 268 -23.48 2.92 -16.46
CA SER A 268 -24.62 2.27 -15.78
C SER A 268 -25.35 3.19 -14.77
N LYS A 269 -25.17 4.52 -14.86
CA LYS A 269 -25.85 5.52 -14.04
C LYS A 269 -27.13 6.03 -14.66
#